data_AF-A0A815XFX9-F1
#
_entry.id   AF-A0A815XFX9-F1
#
_cell.length_a   1.000
_cell.length_b   1.000
_cell.length_c   1.000
_cell.angle_alpha   90.00
_cell.angle_beta   90.00
_cell.angle_gamma   90.00
#
_symmetry.space_group_name_H-M   'P 1'
#
loop_
_entity.id
_entity.type
_entity.pdbx_description
1 polymer ?
#
loop_
_entity_poly.entity_id
_entity_poly.type
_entity_poly.pdbx_seq_one_letter_code
_entity_poly.pdbx_strand_id
1 'polypeptide(L)'
;MEYNHVDHGDVLINKALLNSFIDLHRSQLELSGVPQIFYPTLFHKLQNQIFDAGEYFGIVEVENDEGDTIKRKVRVTGEHNLLKTDPSMIFLIDHAYTYRINNIRNELEQLPQLVERLSRLMLISSDEENKIDAIIENMWKFNHTYTLAVDGGNAEDREPYWYIRDEFGSAIGHSEQANVRMAPFLSMIDGQMYTLLWLIEDVECNESITVDYLCGTRDELTRRAKLVPWTDDDLAEDIDYEQIEPNEQYFNTGRESESLPSSDNYSIIDLTKVNRIINVFTDVELIRNHLLDKRFQIVENQSDADIIFTRKHFKDFKKLCEDTQQLINQFPFENVINIKDLLAVMCRRTSPAINHQTLQSYPLWLPTTFNLTYELPKFISYYQNREKKNLDNHWIVKPFNLARSIDTHVTQNLNAIIRLADSGPKVKYLESQMIVTLHHPRVTSVG
;
A
#
# COMPACT_ATOMS: atom_id res chain seq x y z
N MET A 1 13.55 -57.81 -3.43
CA MET A 1 12.48 -57.21 -2.62
C MET A 1 12.09 -55.95 -3.32
N GLU A 2 10.85 -55.94 -3.78
CA GLU A 2 10.27 -54.93 -4.67
C GLU A 2 10.25 -53.57 -3.98
N TYR A 3 10.80 -52.56 -4.66
CA TYR A 3 10.46 -51.18 -4.38
C TYR A 3 9.11 -50.93 -5.02
N ASN A 4 8.07 -50.81 -4.19
CA ASN A 4 6.76 -50.36 -4.62
C ASN A 4 6.90 -48.92 -5.14
N HIS A 5 6.82 -48.79 -6.47
CA HIS A 5 6.56 -47.54 -7.15
C HIS A 5 5.20 -47.03 -6.67
N VAL A 6 5.19 -45.94 -5.91
CA VAL A 6 3.96 -45.16 -5.73
C VAL A 6 3.79 -44.37 -7.02
N ASP A 7 2.68 -44.67 -7.70
CA ASP A 7 2.27 -44.10 -8.98
C ASP A 7 1.79 -42.66 -8.75
N HIS A 8 2.69 -41.69 -8.86
CA HIS A 8 2.30 -40.29 -9.03
C HIS A 8 1.78 -40.16 -10.46
N GLY A 9 0.45 -40.26 -10.61
CA GLY A 9 -0.19 -40.25 -11.91
C GLY A 9 0.33 -39.14 -12.81
N ASP A 10 0.88 -39.53 -13.97
CA ASP A 10 1.24 -38.64 -15.06
C ASP A 10 -0.02 -37.88 -15.49
N VAL A 11 -0.24 -36.70 -14.93
CA VAL A 11 -1.23 -35.76 -15.41
C VAL A 11 -0.79 -35.37 -16.82
N LEU A 12 -1.49 -35.88 -17.84
CA LEU A 12 -1.33 -35.51 -19.24
C LEU A 12 -1.73 -34.04 -19.43
N ILE A 13 -0.88 -33.12 -18.99
CA ILE A 13 -1.08 -31.69 -19.20
C ILE A 13 -0.84 -31.40 -20.68
N ASN A 14 -1.85 -30.83 -21.34
CA ASN A 14 -1.72 -30.37 -22.71
C ASN A 14 -0.64 -29.27 -22.76
N LYS A 15 0.55 -29.61 -23.29
CA LYS A 15 1.71 -28.70 -23.36
C LYS A 15 1.40 -27.37 -24.03
N ALA A 16 0.49 -27.33 -25.00
CA ALA A 16 0.11 -26.08 -25.65
C ALA A 16 -0.66 -25.16 -24.69
N LEU A 17 -1.60 -25.72 -23.92
CA LEU A 17 -2.37 -24.96 -22.92
C LEU A 17 -1.49 -24.47 -21.77
N LEU A 18 -0.55 -25.31 -21.32
CA LEU A 18 0.42 -24.91 -20.29
C LEU A 18 1.30 -23.75 -20.77
N ASN A 19 1.79 -23.79 -22.01
CA ASN A 19 2.58 -22.69 -22.55
C ASN A 19 1.76 -21.39 -22.64
N SER A 20 0.51 -21.48 -23.10
CA SER A 20 -0.39 -20.31 -23.11
C SER A 20 -0.67 -19.75 -21.71
N PHE A 21 -0.84 -20.62 -20.70
CA PHE A 21 -0.96 -20.21 -19.30
C PHE A 21 0.31 -19.48 -18.83
N ILE A 22 1.49 -20.05 -19.09
CA ILE A 22 2.76 -19.43 -18.70
C ILE A 22 2.92 -18.07 -19.37
N ASP A 23 2.65 -17.95 -20.66
CA ASP A 23 2.78 -16.68 -21.38
C ASP A 23 1.80 -15.61 -20.88
N LEU A 24 0.57 -16.00 -20.56
CA LEU A 24 -0.44 -15.10 -20.00
C LEU A 24 -0.11 -14.64 -18.58
N HIS A 25 0.46 -15.52 -17.76
CA HIS A 25 0.74 -15.26 -16.34
C HIS A 25 2.19 -14.92 -16.02
N ARG A 26 3.07 -14.87 -17.02
CA ARG A 26 4.54 -14.71 -16.87
C ARG A 26 4.91 -13.63 -15.87
N SER A 27 4.40 -12.41 -16.08
CA SER A 27 4.70 -11.27 -15.22
C SER A 27 4.31 -11.50 -13.76
N GLN A 28 3.14 -12.12 -13.49
CA GLN A 28 2.70 -12.41 -12.13
C GLN A 28 3.56 -13.50 -11.48
N LEU A 29 3.88 -14.57 -12.20
CA LEU A 29 4.68 -15.69 -11.69
C LEU A 29 6.12 -15.26 -11.37
N GLU A 30 6.74 -14.49 -12.26
CA GLU A 30 8.11 -14.00 -12.11
C GLU A 30 8.20 -12.94 -10.99
N LEU A 31 7.30 -11.96 -10.92
CA LEU A 31 7.30 -10.93 -9.87
C LEU A 31 7.04 -11.52 -8.48
N SER A 32 6.14 -12.50 -8.38
CA SER A 32 5.88 -13.22 -7.13
C SER A 32 7.00 -14.18 -6.73
N GLY A 33 7.91 -14.48 -7.65
CA GLY A 33 9.04 -15.37 -7.43
C GLY A 33 8.63 -16.84 -7.31
N VAL A 34 7.57 -17.26 -8.02
CA VAL A 34 7.12 -18.66 -8.05
C VAL A 34 8.10 -19.48 -8.91
N PRO A 35 8.74 -20.53 -8.36
CA PRO A 35 9.63 -21.39 -9.13
C PRO A 35 8.93 -22.12 -10.29
N GLN A 36 9.62 -22.24 -11.43
CA GLN A 36 9.07 -22.85 -12.66
C GLN A 36 8.65 -24.31 -12.48
N ILE A 37 9.27 -25.04 -11.54
CA ILE A 37 8.93 -26.43 -11.22
C ILE A 37 7.46 -26.59 -10.81
N PHE A 38 6.85 -25.54 -10.24
CA PHE A 38 5.47 -25.55 -9.78
C PHE A 38 4.44 -25.17 -10.85
N TYR A 39 4.84 -24.63 -12.00
CA TYR A 39 3.90 -24.11 -13.00
C TYR A 39 2.93 -25.16 -13.55
N PRO A 40 3.37 -26.40 -13.87
CA PRO A 40 2.45 -27.43 -14.34
C PRO A 40 1.39 -27.80 -13.30
N THR A 41 1.81 -27.98 -12.04
CA THR A 41 0.92 -28.30 -10.92
C THR A 41 -0.05 -27.15 -10.65
N LEU A 42 0.44 -25.91 -10.61
CA LEU A 42 -0.40 -24.73 -10.42
C LEU A 42 -1.49 -24.65 -11.49
N PHE A 43 -1.10 -24.82 -12.76
CA PHE A 43 -2.03 -24.82 -13.88
C PHE A 43 -3.10 -25.90 -13.71
N HIS A 44 -2.70 -27.14 -13.38
CA HIS A 44 -3.62 -28.24 -13.13
C HIS A 44 -4.59 -27.95 -11.97
N LYS A 45 -4.09 -27.40 -10.85
CA LYS A 45 -4.91 -27.05 -9.69
C LYS A 45 -5.91 -25.95 -10.00
N LEU A 46 -5.51 -24.91 -10.74
CA LEU A 46 -6.41 -23.83 -11.17
C LEU A 46 -7.48 -24.32 -12.14
N GLN A 47 -7.13 -25.15 -13.12
CA GLN A 47 -8.10 -25.69 -14.09
C GLN A 47 -9.20 -26.54 -13.44
N ASN A 48 -8.85 -27.26 -12.38
CA ASN A 48 -9.74 -28.21 -11.72
C ASN A 48 -10.23 -27.73 -10.35
N GLN A 49 -9.91 -26.50 -9.95
CA GLN A 49 -10.23 -25.92 -8.64
C GLN A 49 -9.85 -26.84 -7.46
N ILE A 50 -8.61 -27.33 -7.47
CA ILE A 50 -8.12 -28.28 -6.46
C ILE A 50 -7.54 -27.51 -5.26
N PHE A 51 -8.16 -27.72 -4.10
CA PHE A 51 -7.71 -27.22 -2.79
C PHE A 51 -7.29 -28.39 -1.91
N ASP A 52 -6.02 -28.78 -1.99
CA ASP A 52 -5.46 -29.98 -1.35
C ASP A 52 -4.57 -29.68 -0.14
N ALA A 53 -4.51 -28.44 0.33
CA ALA A 53 -3.66 -28.07 1.47
C ALA A 53 -3.98 -28.89 2.74
N GLY A 54 -5.24 -29.26 2.94
CA GLY A 54 -5.66 -30.10 4.07
C GLY A 54 -5.16 -31.54 4.05
N GLU A 55 -4.61 -32.02 2.92
CA GLU A 55 -3.97 -33.33 2.84
C GLU A 55 -2.57 -33.32 3.46
N TYR A 56 -1.91 -32.15 3.47
CA TYR A 56 -0.52 -31.99 3.93
C TYR A 56 -0.42 -31.29 5.27
N PHE A 57 -1.41 -30.46 5.61
CA PHE A 57 -1.35 -29.56 6.75
C PHE A 57 -2.59 -29.62 7.64
N GLY A 58 -2.37 -29.40 8.94
CA GLY A 58 -3.41 -29.26 9.95
C GLY A 58 -3.29 -27.95 10.72
N ILE A 59 -4.43 -27.38 11.08
CA ILE A 59 -4.52 -26.22 11.97
C ILE A 59 -4.50 -26.71 13.41
N VAL A 60 -3.59 -26.16 14.21
CA VAL A 60 -3.44 -26.44 15.64
C VAL A 60 -3.77 -25.17 16.41
N GLU A 61 -4.63 -25.32 17.41
CA GLU A 61 -4.98 -24.24 18.35
C GLU A 61 -3.96 -24.18 19.47
N VAL A 62 -3.55 -22.96 19.82
CA VAL A 62 -2.69 -22.69 20.95
C VAL A 62 -3.57 -22.04 22.01
N GLU A 63 -3.69 -22.71 23.15
CA GLU A 63 -4.51 -22.28 24.27
C GLU A 63 -3.67 -21.53 25.31
N ASN A 64 -4.31 -20.62 26.05
CA ASN A 64 -3.74 -20.03 27.27
C ASN A 64 -3.95 -20.96 28.49
N ASP A 65 -3.51 -20.52 29.66
CA ASP A 65 -3.67 -21.27 30.92
C ASP A 65 -5.15 -21.48 31.33
N GLU A 66 -6.07 -20.68 30.77
CA GLU A 66 -7.51 -20.76 31.00
C GLU A 66 -8.22 -21.71 30.01
N GLY A 67 -7.50 -22.25 29.03
CA GLY A 67 -8.03 -23.13 27.98
C GLY A 67 -8.61 -22.40 26.78
N ASP A 68 -8.50 -21.07 26.72
CA ASP A 68 -8.97 -20.28 25.58
C ASP A 68 -7.94 -20.29 24.45
N THR A 69 -8.40 -20.51 23.23
CA THR A 69 -7.56 -20.41 22.03
C THR A 69 -7.12 -18.97 21.82
N ILE A 70 -5.82 -18.71 21.97
CA ILE A 70 -5.22 -17.38 21.77
C ILE A 70 -4.65 -17.18 20.37
N LYS A 71 -4.28 -18.27 19.69
CA LYS A 71 -3.81 -18.23 18.30
C LYS A 71 -3.89 -19.59 17.64
N ARG A 72 -3.88 -19.58 16.31
CA ARG A 72 -3.76 -20.78 15.47
C ARG A 72 -2.39 -20.84 14.81
N LYS A 73 -1.92 -22.07 14.57
CA LYS A 73 -0.71 -22.36 13.81
C LYS A 73 -1.01 -23.47 12.82
N VAL A 74 -0.27 -23.51 11.72
CA VAL A 74 -0.37 -24.59 10.74
C VAL A 74 0.85 -25.48 10.83
N ARG A 75 0.64 -26.80 10.86
CA ARG A 75 1.71 -27.81 10.92
C ARG A 75 1.54 -28.85 9.83
N VAL A 76 2.65 -29.49 9.44
CA VAL A 76 2.63 -30.65 8.55
C VAL A 76 2.01 -31.85 9.28
N THR A 77 1.00 -32.48 8.68
CA THR A 77 0.25 -33.61 9.27
C THR A 77 0.49 -34.96 8.58
N GLY A 78 1.26 -35.00 7.49
CA GLY A 78 1.58 -36.23 6.76
C GLY A 78 2.67 -37.10 7.42
N GLU A 79 2.83 -38.34 6.95
CA GLU A 79 3.85 -39.28 7.45
C GLU A 79 5.27 -38.99 6.93
N HIS A 80 5.40 -38.07 5.98
CA HIS A 80 6.65 -37.76 5.29
C HIS A 80 6.97 -36.28 5.34
N ASN A 81 8.27 -35.98 5.28
CA ASN A 81 8.76 -34.60 5.16
C ASN A 81 8.35 -34.03 3.79
N LEU A 82 8.07 -32.73 3.76
CA LEU A 82 7.77 -32.03 2.53
C LEU A 82 9.05 -31.45 1.94
N LEU A 83 9.30 -31.74 0.67
CA LEU A 83 10.51 -31.29 -0.02
C LEU A 83 10.20 -30.10 -0.91
N LYS A 84 10.97 -29.02 -0.82
CA LYS A 84 10.79 -27.85 -1.70
C LYS A 84 11.03 -28.14 -3.18
N THR A 85 11.69 -29.26 -3.46
CA THR A 85 11.97 -29.75 -4.82
C THR A 85 10.83 -30.60 -5.40
N ASP A 86 9.81 -30.94 -4.61
CA ASP A 86 8.65 -31.68 -5.08
C ASP A 86 7.69 -30.73 -5.84
N PRO A 87 7.43 -30.95 -7.14
CA PRO A 87 6.54 -30.10 -7.95
C PRO A 87 5.12 -29.97 -7.42
N SER A 88 4.66 -30.86 -6.54
CA SER A 88 3.31 -30.82 -5.95
C SER A 88 3.14 -29.77 -4.85
N MET A 89 4.25 -29.24 -4.31
CA MET A 89 4.31 -28.36 -3.13
C MET A 89 3.97 -26.89 -3.43
N ILE A 90 2.88 -26.69 -4.16
CA ILE A 90 2.22 -25.40 -4.39
C ILE A 90 0.72 -25.54 -4.15
N PHE A 91 0.12 -24.61 -3.41
CA PHE A 91 -1.26 -24.71 -2.91
C PHE A 91 -2.04 -23.45 -3.24
N LEU A 92 -3.34 -23.63 -3.48
CA LEU A 92 -4.30 -22.54 -3.63
C LEU A 92 -4.96 -22.25 -2.29
N ILE A 93 -5.00 -20.98 -1.92
CA ILE A 93 -5.69 -20.48 -0.73
C ILE A 93 -6.76 -19.49 -1.19
N ASP A 94 -7.97 -19.69 -0.70
CA ASP A 94 -9.12 -18.86 -1.05
C ASP A 94 -9.17 -17.57 -0.22
N HIS A 95 -9.96 -16.60 -0.65
CA HIS A 95 -10.19 -15.34 0.05
C HIS A 95 -11.56 -15.39 0.73
N ALA A 96 -11.58 -15.52 2.05
CA ALA A 96 -12.82 -15.53 2.82
C ALA A 96 -13.63 -14.23 2.70
N TYR A 97 -12.95 -13.11 2.50
CA TYR A 97 -13.57 -11.80 2.31
C TYR A 97 -12.67 -10.93 1.45
N THR A 98 -13.22 -10.28 0.43
CA THR A 98 -12.55 -9.27 -0.40
C THR A 98 -13.44 -8.04 -0.48
N TYR A 99 -12.89 -6.86 -0.22
CA TYR A 99 -13.69 -5.65 -0.03
C TYR A 99 -12.92 -4.35 -0.35
N ARG A 100 -13.66 -3.24 -0.41
CA ARG A 100 -13.13 -1.86 -0.36
C ARG A 100 -13.47 -1.24 0.98
N ILE A 101 -12.54 -0.49 1.58
CA ILE A 101 -12.67 -0.03 2.98
C ILE A 101 -13.98 0.72 3.24
N ASN A 102 -14.42 1.56 2.30
CA ASN A 102 -15.63 2.38 2.47
C ASN A 102 -16.93 1.56 2.59
N ASN A 103 -16.91 0.29 2.20
CA ASN A 103 -18.09 -0.56 2.18
C ASN A 103 -18.17 -1.57 3.33
N ILE A 104 -17.09 -1.74 4.12
CA ILE A 104 -16.95 -2.85 5.09
C ILE A 104 -18.19 -2.99 5.97
N ARG A 105 -18.60 -1.91 6.65
CA ARG A 105 -19.70 -1.96 7.61
C ARG A 105 -21.02 -2.37 6.94
N ASN A 106 -21.34 -1.75 5.81
CA ASN A 106 -22.55 -2.03 5.06
C ASN A 106 -22.59 -3.49 4.56
N GLU A 107 -21.45 -4.01 4.08
CA GLU A 107 -21.35 -5.41 3.64
C GLU A 107 -21.51 -6.39 4.80
N LEU A 108 -20.88 -6.13 5.95
CA LEU A 108 -20.99 -6.98 7.14
C LEU A 108 -22.41 -6.98 7.73
N GLU A 109 -23.10 -5.83 7.73
CA GLU A 109 -24.49 -5.71 8.17
C GLU A 109 -25.45 -6.51 7.28
N GLN A 110 -25.15 -6.64 5.98
CA GLN A 110 -25.97 -7.37 5.02
C GLN A 110 -25.66 -8.87 4.96
N LEU A 111 -24.52 -9.32 5.49
CA LEU A 111 -24.03 -10.71 5.38
C LEU A 111 -23.75 -11.34 6.75
N PRO A 112 -24.78 -11.75 7.52
CA PRO A 112 -24.59 -12.35 8.86
C PRO A 112 -23.73 -13.62 8.85
N GLN A 113 -23.80 -14.41 7.78
CA GLN A 113 -22.98 -15.63 7.65
C GLN A 113 -21.48 -15.30 7.53
N LEU A 114 -21.15 -14.17 6.89
CA LEU A 114 -19.78 -13.68 6.80
C LEU A 114 -19.31 -13.19 8.17
N VAL A 115 -20.16 -12.48 8.92
CA VAL A 115 -19.87 -12.06 10.30
C VAL A 115 -19.50 -13.27 11.16
N GLU A 116 -20.31 -14.33 11.18
CA GLU A 116 -20.01 -15.53 11.96
C GLU A 116 -18.75 -16.27 11.49
N ARG A 117 -18.45 -16.25 10.18
CA ARG A 117 -17.20 -16.81 9.65
C ARG A 117 -15.99 -16.01 10.11
N LEU A 118 -16.03 -14.68 9.98
CA LEU A 118 -14.94 -13.79 10.38
C LEU A 118 -14.75 -13.78 11.89
N SER A 119 -15.83 -13.82 12.68
CA SER A 119 -15.72 -13.95 14.15
C SER A 119 -14.97 -15.22 14.55
N ARG A 120 -15.29 -16.37 13.96
CA ARG A 120 -14.56 -17.62 14.22
C ARG A 120 -13.12 -17.58 13.74
N LEU A 121 -12.86 -16.95 12.59
CA LEU A 121 -11.52 -16.79 12.04
C LEU A 121 -10.63 -15.93 12.94
N MET A 122 -11.20 -14.85 13.49
CA MET A 122 -10.52 -13.87 14.34
C MET A 122 -10.59 -14.20 15.84
N LEU A 123 -11.17 -15.35 16.21
CA LEU A 123 -11.33 -15.79 17.61
C LEU A 123 -12.14 -14.80 18.47
N ILE A 124 -13.11 -14.12 17.86
CA ILE A 124 -14.04 -13.24 18.57
C ILE A 124 -15.06 -14.09 19.33
N SER A 125 -15.28 -13.76 20.60
CA SER A 125 -16.20 -14.48 21.48
C SER A 125 -17.61 -14.57 20.87
N SER A 126 -18.28 -15.71 21.09
CA SER A 126 -19.68 -15.90 20.69
C SER A 126 -20.62 -14.91 21.38
N ASP A 127 -20.24 -14.46 22.57
CA ASP A 127 -21.04 -13.59 23.45
C ASP A 127 -20.78 -12.11 23.18
N GLU A 128 -19.91 -11.78 22.23
CA GLU A 128 -19.64 -10.39 21.82
C GLU A 128 -20.91 -9.75 21.25
N GLU A 129 -21.42 -8.72 21.93
CA GLU A 129 -22.67 -8.04 21.55
C GLU A 129 -22.52 -7.34 20.19
N ASN A 130 -21.33 -6.78 19.90
CA ASN A 130 -21.06 -6.04 18.68
C ASN A 130 -19.93 -6.69 17.86
N LYS A 131 -20.22 -7.89 17.34
CA LYS A 131 -19.30 -8.65 16.48
C LYS A 131 -18.77 -7.83 15.30
N ILE A 132 -19.58 -6.96 14.70
CA ILE A 132 -19.16 -6.15 13.54
C ILE A 132 -18.05 -5.18 13.94
N ASP A 133 -18.20 -4.46 15.05
CA ASP A 133 -17.16 -3.54 15.52
C ASP A 133 -15.90 -4.29 15.94
N ALA A 134 -16.05 -5.43 16.63
CA ALA A 134 -14.93 -6.29 16.98
C ALA A 134 -14.19 -6.83 15.74
N ILE A 135 -14.89 -7.19 14.66
CA ILE A 135 -14.29 -7.59 13.39
C ILE A 135 -13.51 -6.44 12.78
N ILE A 136 -14.12 -5.24 12.67
CA ILE A 136 -13.47 -4.07 12.06
C ILE A 136 -12.20 -3.68 12.83
N GLU A 137 -12.21 -3.86 14.15
CA GLU A 137 -11.04 -3.58 15.00
C GLU A 137 -9.91 -4.60 14.80
N ASN A 138 -10.24 -5.89 14.71
CA ASN A 138 -9.27 -6.98 14.68
C ASN A 138 -8.81 -7.39 13.27
N MET A 139 -9.57 -7.06 12.22
CA MET A 139 -9.32 -7.54 10.85
C MET A 139 -7.96 -7.14 10.29
N TRP A 140 -7.35 -6.05 10.77
CA TRP A 140 -6.08 -5.54 10.24
C TRP A 140 -4.90 -6.48 10.46
N LYS A 141 -4.98 -7.41 11.42
CA LYS A 141 -3.99 -8.49 11.61
C LYS A 141 -4.07 -9.55 10.49
N PHE A 142 -5.22 -9.65 9.84
CA PHE A 142 -5.52 -10.65 8.81
C PHE A 142 -5.54 -10.09 7.40
N ASN A 143 -5.69 -8.77 7.28
CA ASN A 143 -5.80 -8.07 6.02
C ASN A 143 -4.53 -8.16 5.18
N HIS A 144 -4.72 -8.34 3.88
CA HIS A 144 -3.73 -8.20 2.83
C HIS A 144 -4.33 -7.35 1.71
N THR A 145 -3.51 -6.93 0.76
CA THR A 145 -3.96 -6.00 -0.27
C THR A 145 -3.32 -6.28 -1.62
N TYR A 146 -4.04 -5.91 -2.69
CA TYR A 146 -3.53 -5.83 -4.04
C TYR A 146 -4.21 -4.68 -4.78
N THR A 147 -3.55 -4.18 -5.83
CA THR A 147 -4.12 -3.18 -6.73
C THR A 147 -4.12 -3.74 -8.14
N LEU A 148 -5.27 -3.71 -8.80
CA LEU A 148 -5.38 -4.10 -10.20
C LEU A 148 -5.09 -2.88 -11.07
N ALA A 149 -3.94 -2.89 -11.76
CA ALA A 149 -3.60 -1.84 -12.70
C ALA A 149 -4.42 -2.03 -14.00
N VAL A 150 -5.48 -1.25 -14.17
CA VAL A 150 -6.20 -1.15 -15.45
C VAL A 150 -5.49 -0.10 -16.32
N ASP A 151 -4.96 -0.51 -17.46
CA ASP A 151 -4.38 0.41 -18.44
C ASP A 151 -5.45 1.42 -18.90
N GLY A 152 -5.20 2.71 -18.69
CA GLY A 152 -6.15 3.78 -19.00
C GLY A 152 -7.25 4.03 -17.96
N GLY A 153 -7.27 3.29 -16.85
CA GLY A 153 -8.19 3.50 -15.74
C GLY A 153 -7.96 4.83 -15.01
N ASN A 154 -9.03 5.41 -14.48
CA ASN A 154 -8.99 6.65 -13.71
C ASN A 154 -8.35 6.40 -12.32
N ALA A 155 -8.17 7.46 -11.51
CA ALA A 155 -7.55 7.31 -10.18
C ALA A 155 -8.42 6.53 -9.18
N GLU A 156 -9.74 6.44 -9.39
CA GLU A 156 -10.70 5.73 -8.55
C GLU A 156 -10.62 4.21 -8.82
N ASP A 157 -10.36 3.82 -10.07
CA ASP A 157 -10.14 2.42 -10.48
C ASP A 157 -8.87 1.81 -9.84
N ARG A 158 -8.00 2.63 -9.24
CA ARG A 158 -6.73 2.23 -8.62
C ARG A 158 -6.77 2.16 -7.10
N GLU A 159 -7.94 2.34 -6.49
CA GLU A 159 -8.07 2.10 -5.06
C GLU A 159 -7.76 0.62 -4.74
N PRO A 160 -6.98 0.36 -3.68
CA PRO A 160 -6.58 -1.00 -3.32
C PRO A 160 -7.78 -1.85 -2.90
N TYR A 161 -7.77 -3.11 -3.32
CA TYR A 161 -8.63 -4.12 -2.71
C TYR A 161 -7.97 -4.67 -1.46
N TRP A 162 -8.78 -4.92 -0.45
CA TRP A 162 -8.37 -5.58 0.78
C TRP A 162 -9.00 -6.95 0.85
N TYR A 163 -8.26 -7.91 1.37
CA TYR A 163 -8.77 -9.27 1.50
C TYR A 163 -8.26 -9.98 2.75
N ILE A 164 -9.06 -10.92 3.22
CA ILE A 164 -8.75 -11.87 4.29
C ILE A 164 -8.76 -13.26 3.66
N ARG A 165 -7.70 -14.03 3.89
CA ARG A 165 -7.60 -15.41 3.42
C ARG A 165 -8.58 -16.31 4.18
N ASP A 166 -8.85 -17.49 3.65
CA ASP A 166 -9.56 -18.54 4.37
C ASP A 166 -8.91 -18.91 5.71
N GLU A 167 -9.56 -19.81 6.43
CA GLU A 167 -9.16 -20.28 7.76
C GLU A 167 -7.74 -20.86 7.77
N PHE A 168 -7.36 -21.57 6.71
CA PHE A 168 -6.03 -22.14 6.55
C PHE A 168 -4.98 -21.05 6.33
N GLY A 169 -5.18 -20.19 5.34
CA GLY A 169 -4.26 -19.12 5.01
C GLY A 169 -4.09 -18.09 6.12
N SER A 170 -5.15 -17.84 6.90
CA SER A 170 -5.13 -16.92 8.03
C SER A 170 -4.45 -17.49 9.27
N ALA A 171 -4.40 -18.82 9.41
CA ALA A 171 -3.73 -19.49 10.53
C ALA A 171 -2.19 -19.58 10.37
N ILE A 172 -1.64 -19.26 9.20
CA ILE A 172 -0.20 -19.30 8.96
C ILE A 172 0.44 -18.05 9.57
N GLY A 173 1.36 -18.27 10.51
CA GLY A 173 1.99 -17.20 11.27
C GLY A 173 3.19 -16.55 10.56
N HIS A 174 3.58 -15.39 11.07
CA HIS A 174 4.81 -14.73 10.66
C HIS A 174 6.07 -15.42 11.23
N SER A 175 7.16 -15.46 10.46
CA SER A 175 8.52 -15.74 10.93
C SER A 175 9.53 -15.06 10.00
N GLU A 176 10.65 -14.58 10.55
CA GLU A 176 11.79 -14.13 9.74
C GLU A 176 12.57 -15.30 9.11
N GLN A 177 12.49 -16.47 9.72
CA GLN A 177 13.01 -17.74 9.21
C GLN A 177 11.86 -18.56 8.62
N ALA A 178 11.16 -17.96 7.67
CA ALA A 178 10.02 -18.57 7.01
C ALA A 178 10.44 -19.77 6.14
N ASN A 179 9.60 -20.81 6.12
CA ASN A 179 9.78 -22.01 5.29
C ASN A 179 8.76 -22.09 4.14
N VAL A 180 7.78 -21.18 4.11
CA VAL A 180 6.84 -21.01 2.99
C VAL A 180 6.81 -19.57 2.51
N ARG A 181 6.42 -19.38 1.25
CA ARG A 181 6.13 -18.07 0.66
C ARG A 181 4.67 -18.02 0.20
N MET A 182 4.09 -16.83 0.28
CA MET A 182 2.76 -16.55 -0.22
C MET A 182 2.78 -15.38 -1.20
N ALA A 183 1.90 -15.41 -2.20
CA ALA A 183 1.67 -14.26 -3.08
C ALA A 183 0.24 -14.24 -3.63
N PRO A 184 -0.39 -13.06 -3.78
CA PRO A 184 -1.67 -12.94 -4.48
C PRO A 184 -1.50 -13.29 -5.97
N PHE A 185 -2.51 -13.92 -6.55
CA PHE A 185 -2.49 -14.35 -7.95
C PHE A 185 -3.88 -14.22 -8.57
N LEU A 186 -3.98 -13.46 -9.66
CA LEU A 186 -5.19 -13.38 -10.46
C LEU A 186 -5.17 -14.50 -11.50
N SER A 187 -6.07 -15.47 -11.33
CA SER A 187 -6.29 -16.54 -12.30
C SER A 187 -7.12 -16.00 -13.47
N MET A 188 -6.57 -16.08 -14.68
CA MET A 188 -7.26 -15.66 -15.90
C MET A 188 -8.11 -16.79 -16.49
N ILE A 189 -8.08 -17.97 -15.86
CA ILE A 189 -8.87 -19.14 -16.26
C ILE A 189 -10.32 -18.96 -15.82
N ASP A 190 -10.53 -18.53 -14.58
CA ASP A 190 -11.83 -18.35 -13.94
C ASP A 190 -12.08 -16.91 -13.45
N GLY A 191 -11.10 -16.02 -13.58
CA GLY A 191 -11.22 -14.61 -13.20
C GLY A 191 -11.15 -14.36 -11.70
N GLN A 192 -10.72 -15.34 -10.90
CA GLN A 192 -10.70 -15.26 -9.44
C GLN A 192 -9.31 -14.91 -8.88
N MET A 193 -9.32 -14.30 -7.69
CA MET A 193 -8.12 -14.00 -6.92
C MET A 193 -7.85 -15.11 -5.91
N TYR A 194 -6.62 -15.62 -5.94
CA TYR A 194 -6.13 -16.61 -4.99
C TYR A 194 -4.92 -16.07 -4.25
N THR A 195 -4.59 -16.70 -3.12
CA THR A 195 -3.21 -16.65 -2.60
C THR A 195 -2.53 -17.96 -2.94
N LEU A 196 -1.40 -17.90 -3.64
CA LEU A 196 -0.54 -19.06 -3.83
C LEU A 196 0.33 -19.25 -2.59
N LEU A 197 0.51 -20.49 -2.15
CA LEU A 197 1.48 -20.87 -1.13
C LEU A 197 2.42 -21.92 -1.70
N TRP A 198 3.73 -21.80 -1.47
CA TRP A 198 4.69 -22.82 -1.83
C TRP A 198 5.85 -22.89 -0.84
N LEU A 199 6.51 -24.05 -0.80
CA LEU A 199 7.68 -24.26 0.07
C LEU A 199 8.90 -23.52 -0.48
N ILE A 200 9.69 -22.94 0.43
CA ILE A 200 11.01 -22.37 0.14
C ILE A 200 12.14 -23.12 0.87
N GLU A 201 11.78 -23.88 1.91
CA GLU A 201 12.65 -24.83 2.60
C GLU A 201 11.98 -26.20 2.69
N ASP A 202 12.78 -27.26 2.91
CA ASP A 202 12.24 -28.56 3.26
C ASP A 202 11.64 -28.48 4.67
N VAL A 203 10.50 -29.11 4.90
CA VAL A 203 9.73 -29.01 6.15
C VAL A 203 9.51 -30.40 6.73
N GLU A 204 9.87 -30.60 7.99
CA GLU A 204 9.71 -31.89 8.65
C GLU A 204 8.25 -32.16 9.05
N CYS A 205 7.90 -33.44 9.19
CA CYS A 205 6.63 -33.85 9.78
C CYS A 205 6.43 -33.20 11.17
N ASN A 206 5.22 -32.70 11.45
CA ASN A 206 4.85 -31.93 12.65
C ASN A 206 5.52 -30.56 12.81
N GLU A 207 6.39 -30.14 11.90
CA GLU A 207 6.94 -28.79 11.89
C GLU A 207 5.86 -27.78 11.49
N SER A 208 5.94 -26.56 12.03
CA SER A 208 5.01 -25.48 11.70
C SER A 208 5.47 -24.75 10.44
N ILE A 209 4.52 -24.43 9.56
CA ILE A 209 4.81 -23.55 8.43
C ILE A 209 4.60 -22.09 8.81
N THR A 210 5.50 -21.23 8.32
CA THR A 210 5.49 -19.79 8.61
C THR A 210 5.92 -19.00 7.39
N VAL A 211 5.40 -17.77 7.27
CA VAL A 211 5.65 -16.88 6.13
C VAL A 211 6.29 -15.57 6.59
N ASP A 212 7.24 -15.03 5.83
CA ASP A 212 7.75 -13.68 6.07
C ASP A 212 6.82 -12.66 5.39
N TYR A 213 5.81 -12.16 6.13
CA TYR A 213 4.93 -11.08 5.68
C TYR A 213 5.67 -9.80 5.25
N LEU A 214 6.91 -9.61 5.68
CA LEU A 214 7.70 -8.43 5.40
C LEU A 214 8.85 -8.72 4.43
N CYS A 215 8.76 -9.80 3.67
CA CYS A 215 9.77 -10.19 2.68
C CYS A 215 10.10 -8.99 1.77
N GLY A 216 11.37 -8.59 1.75
CA GLY A 216 11.85 -7.44 0.98
C GLY A 216 12.03 -6.14 1.78
N THR A 217 11.45 -6.02 2.97
CA THR A 217 11.75 -4.91 3.90
C THR A 217 13.08 -5.20 4.58
N ARG A 218 14.12 -4.38 4.31
CA ARG A 218 15.49 -4.60 4.82
C ARG A 218 15.83 -3.79 6.06
N ASP A 219 15.18 -2.66 6.25
CA ASP A 219 15.42 -1.79 7.41
C ASP A 219 14.82 -2.39 8.68
N GLU A 220 15.65 -2.66 9.68
CA GLU A 220 15.27 -3.36 10.92
C GLU A 220 14.21 -2.60 11.72
N LEU A 221 14.34 -1.27 11.83
CA LEU A 221 13.38 -0.44 12.55
C LEU A 221 12.01 -0.42 11.85
N THR A 222 12.00 -0.30 10.53
CA THR A 222 10.78 -0.36 9.72
C THR A 222 10.16 -1.75 9.79
N ARG A 223 10.97 -2.83 9.78
CA ARG A 223 10.46 -4.19 9.99
C ARG A 223 9.78 -4.32 11.35
N ARG A 224 10.47 -3.92 12.43
CA ARG A 224 9.93 -3.92 13.81
C ARG A 224 8.60 -3.15 13.88
N ALA A 225 8.57 -1.94 13.33
CA ALA A 225 7.37 -1.10 13.27
C ALA A 225 6.20 -1.78 12.51
N LYS A 226 6.46 -2.43 11.39
CA LYS A 226 5.43 -3.14 10.61
C LYS A 226 4.94 -4.42 11.28
N LEU A 227 5.71 -5.01 12.20
CA LEU A 227 5.32 -6.23 12.95
C LEU A 227 4.39 -5.97 14.14
N VAL A 228 4.28 -4.72 14.60
CA VAL A 228 3.42 -4.32 15.74
C VAL A 228 2.02 -4.94 15.73
N PRO A 229 1.30 -5.08 14.58
CA PRO A 229 -0.01 -5.73 14.57
C PRO A 229 -0.02 -7.18 15.07
N TRP A 230 1.13 -7.87 15.08
CA TRP A 230 1.27 -9.26 15.51
C TRP A 230 2.10 -9.45 16.78
N THR A 231 2.93 -8.48 17.16
CA THR A 231 3.86 -8.60 18.31
C THR A 231 3.48 -7.75 19.52
N ASP A 232 2.54 -6.81 19.37
CA ASP A 232 2.14 -5.84 20.40
C ASP A 232 3.34 -5.06 21.01
N ASP A 233 4.36 -4.84 20.19
CA ASP A 233 5.64 -4.22 20.58
C ASP A 233 5.47 -2.72 20.91
N ASP A 234 6.13 -2.26 21.98
CA ASP A 234 6.09 -0.87 22.45
C ASP A 234 7.37 -0.13 22.03
N LEU A 235 7.20 0.81 21.10
CA LEU A 235 8.28 1.63 20.54
C LEU A 235 8.41 2.98 21.23
N ALA A 236 7.55 3.30 22.20
CA ALA A 236 7.48 4.61 22.84
C ALA A 236 8.75 5.00 23.60
N GLU A 237 9.50 4.02 24.11
CA GLU A 237 10.71 4.24 24.91
C GLU A 237 12.00 4.14 24.08
N ASP A 238 11.98 3.35 23.00
CA ASP A 238 13.17 3.02 22.20
C ASP A 238 13.39 3.96 21.02
N ILE A 239 12.33 4.57 20.51
CA ILE A 239 12.38 5.35 19.26
C ILE A 239 12.00 6.80 19.53
N ASP A 240 12.90 7.71 19.15
CA ASP A 240 12.61 9.14 19.12
C ASP A 240 11.55 9.48 18.06
N TYR A 241 10.46 10.10 18.50
CA TYR A 241 9.34 10.51 17.66
C TYR A 241 9.50 11.91 17.05
N GLU A 242 10.59 12.64 17.30
CA GLU A 242 10.79 13.97 16.72
C GLU A 242 10.89 13.93 15.19
N GLN A 243 10.20 14.85 14.54
CA GLN A 243 10.22 15.05 13.10
C GLN A 243 11.42 15.94 12.73
N ILE A 244 12.44 15.34 12.12
CA ILE A 244 13.63 16.05 11.65
C ILE A 244 13.52 16.34 10.15
N GLU A 245 14.25 17.36 9.68
CA GLU A 245 14.34 17.62 8.25
C GLU A 245 15.04 16.45 7.55
N PRO A 246 14.41 15.83 6.53
CA PRO A 246 15.00 14.73 5.81
C PRO A 246 16.12 15.20 4.87
N ASN A 247 16.94 14.26 4.40
CA ASN A 247 18.05 14.55 3.49
C ASN A 247 17.57 14.83 2.04
N GLU A 248 18.50 15.22 1.16
CA GLU A 248 18.21 15.51 -0.25
C GLU A 248 17.55 14.33 -1.00
N GLN A 249 17.85 13.09 -0.63
CA GLN A 249 17.27 11.92 -1.28
C GLN A 249 15.74 11.89 -1.10
N TYR A 250 15.23 12.31 0.06
CA TYR A 250 13.79 12.40 0.31
C TYR A 250 13.10 13.35 -0.67
N PHE A 251 13.72 14.49 -0.99
CA PHE A 251 13.17 15.47 -1.92
C PHE A 251 13.27 15.04 -3.39
N ASN A 252 14.20 14.13 -3.72
CA ASN A 252 14.41 13.67 -5.09
C ASN A 252 13.68 12.36 -5.41
N THR A 253 13.46 11.49 -4.43
CA THR A 253 12.88 10.15 -4.64
C THR A 253 11.42 10.24 -5.04
N GLY A 254 11.02 9.45 -6.04
CA GLY A 254 9.64 9.40 -6.52
C GLY A 254 9.14 10.72 -7.10
N ARG A 255 10.03 11.58 -7.62
CA ARG A 255 9.69 12.87 -8.23
C ARG A 255 10.41 13.05 -9.55
N GLU A 256 9.79 13.84 -10.41
CA GLU A 256 10.39 14.19 -11.70
C GLU A 256 11.40 15.32 -11.48
N SER A 257 12.61 15.17 -12.02
CA SER A 257 13.65 16.19 -11.90
C SER A 257 13.30 17.40 -12.77
N GLU A 258 13.42 18.58 -12.17
CA GLU A 258 13.27 19.88 -12.82
C GLU A 258 14.62 20.57 -12.90
N SER A 259 14.80 21.43 -13.91
CA SER A 259 15.96 22.32 -13.98
C SER A 259 15.64 23.66 -13.34
N LEU A 260 16.63 24.32 -12.73
CA LEU A 260 16.52 25.72 -12.35
C LEU A 260 16.83 26.62 -13.56
N PRO A 261 16.18 27.79 -13.68
CA PRO A 261 16.64 28.81 -14.61
C PRO A 261 18.07 29.23 -14.27
N SER A 262 18.85 29.58 -15.28
CA SER A 262 20.23 30.03 -15.13
C SER A 262 20.30 31.34 -14.34
N SER A 263 21.36 31.51 -13.54
CA SER A 263 21.56 32.64 -12.62
C SER A 263 22.06 33.94 -13.28
N ASP A 264 22.26 33.93 -14.60
CA ASP A 264 22.76 35.09 -15.34
C ASP A 264 21.67 36.17 -15.51
N ASN A 265 22.06 37.42 -15.74
CA ASN A 265 21.15 38.55 -15.94
C ASN A 265 20.33 38.39 -17.22
N TYR A 266 19.19 37.70 -17.16
CA TYR A 266 18.23 37.63 -18.26
C TYR A 266 17.27 38.83 -18.21
N SER A 267 17.13 39.52 -19.35
CA SER A 267 16.04 40.47 -19.53
C SER A 267 14.77 39.70 -19.85
N ILE A 268 13.82 39.68 -18.91
CA ILE A 268 12.47 39.15 -19.17
C ILE A 268 11.67 40.22 -19.89
N ILE A 269 10.99 39.85 -20.98
CA ILE A 269 10.09 40.76 -21.67
C ILE A 269 8.92 41.17 -20.76
N ASP A 270 8.70 42.47 -20.61
CA ASP A 270 7.54 42.98 -19.91
C ASP A 270 6.33 42.99 -20.86
N LEU A 271 5.55 41.90 -20.82
CA LEU A 271 4.37 41.74 -21.66
C LEU A 271 3.29 42.82 -21.40
N THR A 272 3.38 43.59 -20.32
CA THR A 272 2.44 44.70 -20.08
C THR A 272 2.76 45.94 -20.92
N LYS A 273 3.97 46.01 -21.48
CA LYS A 273 4.46 47.18 -22.25
C LYS A 273 4.50 46.94 -23.76
N VAL A 274 4.20 45.74 -24.24
CA VAL A 274 4.18 45.45 -25.68
C VAL A 274 2.92 45.99 -26.33
N ASN A 275 3.09 46.68 -27.46
CA ASN A 275 2.00 47.18 -28.28
C ASN A 275 1.64 46.20 -29.41
N ARG A 276 1.35 44.95 -29.05
CA ARG A 276 0.90 43.89 -29.96
C ARG A 276 0.00 42.89 -29.25
N ILE A 277 -0.68 42.05 -30.03
CA ILE A 277 -1.43 40.91 -29.50
C ILE A 277 -0.45 39.92 -28.85
N ILE A 278 -0.83 39.42 -27.67
CA ILE A 278 -0.07 38.43 -26.89
C ILE A 278 -0.58 37.04 -27.26
N ASN A 279 0.30 36.19 -27.78
CA ASN A 279 -0.04 34.84 -28.16
C ASN A 279 -0.03 33.92 -26.95
N VAL A 280 -1.06 33.11 -26.78
CA VAL A 280 -1.22 32.18 -25.66
C VAL A 280 -1.44 30.76 -26.18
N PHE A 281 -0.55 29.85 -25.80
CA PHE A 281 -0.76 28.42 -26.01
C PHE A 281 -1.42 27.82 -24.76
N THR A 282 -2.45 26.98 -24.94
CA THR A 282 -3.09 26.30 -23.81
C THR A 282 -3.68 24.94 -24.15
N ASP A 283 -3.49 23.98 -23.25
CA ASP A 283 -4.16 22.66 -23.24
C ASP A 283 -5.38 22.62 -22.29
N VAL A 284 -5.77 23.78 -21.76
CA VAL A 284 -6.90 23.93 -20.84
C VAL A 284 -8.09 24.48 -21.59
N GLU A 285 -9.09 23.62 -21.81
CA GLU A 285 -10.32 23.98 -22.54
C GLU A 285 -11.03 25.20 -21.95
N LEU A 286 -11.06 25.34 -20.62
CA LEU A 286 -11.60 26.52 -19.95
C LEU A 286 -10.87 27.81 -20.34
N ILE A 287 -9.54 27.80 -20.42
CA ILE A 287 -8.78 28.98 -20.83
C ILE A 287 -9.02 29.26 -22.32
N ARG A 288 -9.00 28.22 -23.15
CA ARG A 288 -9.26 28.32 -24.58
C ARG A 288 -10.63 28.95 -24.89
N ASN A 289 -11.66 28.59 -24.12
CA ASN A 289 -13.03 29.04 -24.35
C ASN A 289 -13.34 30.40 -23.71
N HIS A 290 -12.58 30.83 -22.71
CA HIS A 290 -12.91 32.02 -21.91
C HIS A 290 -11.84 33.13 -21.92
N LEU A 291 -10.70 32.95 -22.59
CA LEU A 291 -9.73 34.03 -22.84
C LEU A 291 -10.20 34.93 -24.00
N LEU A 292 -11.24 35.74 -23.74
CA LEU A 292 -11.93 36.55 -24.76
C LEU A 292 -11.42 37.99 -24.90
N ASP A 293 -10.48 38.40 -24.04
CA ASP A 293 -9.92 39.75 -24.08
C ASP A 293 -9.06 39.92 -25.34
N LYS A 294 -9.32 41.00 -26.10
CA LYS A 294 -8.71 41.29 -27.41
C LYS A 294 -7.19 41.45 -27.38
N ARG A 295 -6.60 41.61 -26.18
CA ARG A 295 -5.15 41.67 -26.00
C ARG A 295 -4.48 40.31 -26.21
N PHE A 296 -5.24 39.22 -26.17
CA PHE A 296 -4.73 37.86 -26.28
C PHE A 296 -5.26 37.15 -27.53
N GLN A 297 -4.46 36.25 -28.06
CA GLN A 297 -4.83 35.34 -29.14
C GLN A 297 -4.38 33.93 -28.81
N ILE A 298 -5.28 32.95 -28.91
CA ILE A 298 -4.91 31.55 -28.76
C ILE A 298 -4.14 31.08 -30.00
N VAL A 299 -3.02 30.39 -29.78
CA VAL A 299 -2.21 29.75 -30.83
C VAL A 299 -2.14 28.24 -30.61
N GLU A 300 -2.02 27.48 -31.70
CA GLU A 300 -2.01 26.01 -31.63
C GLU A 300 -0.62 25.43 -31.32
N ASN A 301 0.46 26.10 -31.71
CA ASN A 301 1.82 25.63 -31.42
C ASN A 301 2.40 26.35 -30.21
N GLN A 302 3.06 25.58 -29.35
CA GLN A 302 3.74 26.12 -28.17
C GLN A 302 4.89 27.06 -28.54
N SER A 303 5.57 26.85 -29.68
CA SER A 303 6.67 27.70 -30.17
C SER A 303 6.25 29.12 -30.54
N ASP A 304 4.97 29.32 -30.89
CA ASP A 304 4.46 30.58 -31.43
C ASP A 304 3.88 31.48 -30.32
N ALA A 305 3.86 30.98 -29.08
CA ALA A 305 3.25 31.63 -27.93
C ALA A 305 4.20 32.58 -27.20
N ASP A 306 3.66 33.62 -26.59
CA ASP A 306 4.33 34.43 -25.57
C ASP A 306 4.08 33.86 -24.18
N ILE A 307 2.90 33.27 -23.97
CA ILE A 307 2.49 32.64 -22.70
C ILE A 307 2.10 31.19 -22.96
N ILE A 308 2.70 30.29 -22.20
CA ILE A 308 2.34 28.87 -22.13
C ILE A 308 1.49 28.70 -20.88
N PHE A 309 0.20 28.38 -21.07
CA PHE A 309 -0.72 28.05 -19.98
C PHE A 309 -1.14 26.58 -20.06
N THR A 310 -0.49 25.72 -19.28
CA THR A 310 -0.67 24.26 -19.35
C THR A 310 -0.92 23.64 -17.98
N ARG A 311 -1.69 22.54 -17.98
CA ARG A 311 -1.81 21.62 -16.83
C ARG A 311 -0.70 20.58 -16.78
N LYS A 312 0.00 20.35 -17.90
CA LYS A 312 1.09 19.39 -17.97
C LYS A 312 2.29 19.90 -17.17
N HIS A 313 2.85 19.05 -16.33
CA HIS A 313 4.03 19.40 -15.54
C HIS A 313 5.21 19.77 -16.45
N PHE A 314 5.78 20.95 -16.23
CA PHE A 314 6.92 21.48 -16.96
C PHE A 314 8.22 21.24 -16.18
N LYS A 315 9.29 20.87 -16.90
CA LYS A 315 10.54 20.40 -16.27
C LYS A 315 11.78 21.23 -16.65
N ASP A 316 11.80 21.77 -17.86
CA ASP A 316 13.00 22.34 -18.46
C ASP A 316 13.00 23.88 -18.40
N PHE A 317 12.97 24.43 -17.18
CA PHE A 317 13.00 25.88 -16.94
C PHE A 317 14.31 26.53 -17.37
N LYS A 318 15.42 25.79 -17.33
CA LYS A 318 16.69 26.25 -17.87
C LYS A 318 16.58 26.55 -19.35
N LYS A 319 16.11 25.58 -20.14
CA LYS A 319 15.93 25.77 -21.58
C LYS A 319 14.90 26.85 -21.92
N LEU A 320 13.80 26.93 -21.17
CA LEU A 320 12.81 27.99 -21.34
C LEU A 320 13.45 29.39 -21.22
N CYS A 321 14.34 29.55 -20.25
CA CYS A 321 15.04 30.79 -19.96
C CYS A 321 16.15 31.10 -20.99
N GLU A 322 16.92 30.09 -21.40
CA GLU A 322 18.05 30.26 -22.32
C GLU A 322 17.62 30.43 -23.79
N ASP A 323 16.59 29.70 -24.23
CA ASP A 323 16.21 29.63 -25.65
C ASP A 323 15.07 30.58 -26.00
N THR A 324 14.34 31.13 -25.02
CA THR A 324 13.07 31.81 -25.29
C THR A 324 12.82 33.05 -24.40
N GLN A 325 11.75 33.79 -24.72
CA GLN A 325 11.19 34.86 -23.88
C GLN A 325 9.76 34.51 -23.41
N GLN A 326 9.41 33.22 -23.47
CA GLN A 326 8.07 32.76 -23.14
C GLN A 326 7.87 32.74 -21.62
N LEU A 327 6.65 33.05 -21.19
CA LEU A 327 6.24 32.91 -19.80
C LEU A 327 5.44 31.61 -19.63
N ILE A 328 5.55 30.98 -18.47
CA ILE A 328 4.78 29.78 -18.11
C ILE A 328 4.04 29.96 -16.79
N ASN A 329 2.90 29.28 -16.64
CA ASN A 329 2.04 29.32 -15.46
C ASN A 329 2.50 28.41 -14.30
N GLN A 330 3.79 28.07 -14.22
CA GLN A 330 4.37 27.16 -13.21
C GLN A 330 5.70 27.73 -12.71
N PHE A 331 6.04 27.47 -11.45
CA PHE A 331 7.35 27.81 -10.89
C PHE A 331 8.23 26.56 -10.77
N PRO A 332 9.55 26.69 -10.97
CA PRO A 332 10.47 25.57 -10.73
C PRO A 332 10.39 25.15 -9.27
N PHE A 333 10.26 23.84 -9.04
CA PHE A 333 10.12 23.19 -7.74
C PHE A 333 8.92 23.69 -6.91
N GLU A 334 7.82 24.14 -7.52
CA GLU A 334 6.59 24.48 -6.78
C GLU A 334 5.98 23.27 -6.05
N ASN A 335 6.43 22.06 -6.40
CA ASN A 335 6.09 20.82 -5.72
C ASN A 335 6.42 20.83 -4.22
N VAL A 336 7.39 21.64 -3.76
CA VAL A 336 7.74 21.75 -2.33
C VAL A 336 6.62 22.31 -1.46
N ILE A 337 5.65 23.00 -2.07
CA ILE A 337 4.44 23.50 -1.39
C ILE A 337 3.16 22.80 -1.86
N ASN A 338 3.14 22.27 -3.09
CA ASN A 338 1.95 21.64 -3.67
C ASN A 338 1.81 20.15 -3.31
N ILE A 339 2.89 19.50 -2.87
CA ILE A 339 2.88 18.10 -2.41
C ILE A 339 2.83 18.07 -0.88
N LYS A 340 1.92 17.27 -0.32
CA LYS A 340 1.55 17.32 1.11
C LYS A 340 2.71 16.98 2.05
N ASP A 341 3.55 16.02 1.67
CA ASP A 341 4.68 15.57 2.48
C ASP A 341 5.80 16.62 2.51
N LEU A 342 6.14 17.20 1.36
CA LEU A 342 7.09 18.30 1.24
C LEU A 342 6.59 19.55 1.96
N LEU A 343 5.31 19.90 1.80
CA LEU A 343 4.70 21.03 2.51
C LEU A 343 4.88 20.88 4.02
N ALA A 344 4.60 19.69 4.56
CA ALA A 344 4.74 19.42 6.00
C ALA A 344 6.19 19.64 6.48
N VAL A 345 7.18 19.19 5.71
CA VAL A 345 8.60 19.44 6.01
C VAL A 345 8.91 20.94 5.95
N MET A 346 8.49 21.63 4.87
CA MET A 346 8.75 23.06 4.67
C MET A 346 8.17 23.93 5.79
N CYS A 347 6.96 23.63 6.26
CA CYS A 347 6.33 24.36 7.36
C CYS A 347 7.06 24.20 8.70
N ARG A 348 7.78 23.09 8.90
CA ARG A 348 8.49 22.80 10.15
C ARG A 348 9.89 23.42 10.23
N ARG A 349 10.52 23.80 9.10
CA ARG A 349 11.94 24.24 9.07
C ARG A 349 12.29 25.39 10.03
N THR A 350 11.34 26.29 10.28
CA THR A 350 11.54 27.45 11.19
C THR A 350 10.79 27.29 12.51
N SER A 351 10.24 26.12 12.78
CA SER A 351 9.45 25.85 13.98
C SER A 351 10.34 25.35 15.11
N PRO A 352 9.99 25.64 16.39
CA PRO A 352 10.68 25.05 17.52
C PRO A 352 10.45 23.52 17.56
N ALA A 353 11.28 22.83 18.35
CA ALA A 353 11.11 21.41 18.65
C ALA A 353 9.74 21.14 19.30
N ILE A 354 9.33 19.87 19.27
CA ILE A 354 8.07 19.42 19.85
C ILE A 354 8.05 19.69 21.36
N ASN A 355 6.86 20.01 21.89
CA ASN A 355 6.71 20.06 23.35
C ASN A 355 6.56 18.63 23.89
N HIS A 356 7.59 18.07 24.51
CA HIS A 356 7.55 16.70 25.05
C HIS A 356 6.52 16.47 26.18
N GLN A 357 6.08 17.53 26.87
CA GLN A 357 5.05 17.41 27.91
C GLN A 357 3.67 17.24 27.30
N THR A 358 3.31 18.09 26.34
CA THR A 358 1.99 18.10 25.69
C THR A 358 1.91 17.27 24.41
N LEU A 359 3.05 16.83 23.89
CA LEU A 359 3.23 16.23 22.57
C LEU A 359 2.74 17.13 21.41
N GLN A 360 2.70 18.44 21.62
CA GLN A 360 2.24 19.40 20.63
C GLN A 360 3.36 19.72 19.62
N SER A 361 3.09 19.49 18.33
CA SER A 361 3.99 19.87 17.24
C SER A 361 3.83 21.34 16.85
N TYR A 362 4.86 21.86 16.18
CA TYR A 362 4.88 23.21 15.61
C TYR A 362 5.09 23.16 14.09
N PRO A 363 4.58 24.14 13.34
CA PRO A 363 3.85 25.31 13.82
C PRO A 363 2.40 24.95 14.21
N LEU A 364 1.80 25.69 15.14
CA LEU A 364 0.49 25.34 15.73
C LEU A 364 -0.69 25.27 14.74
N TRP A 365 -0.55 25.92 13.59
CA TRP A 365 -1.57 25.91 12.54
C TRP A 365 -1.46 24.68 11.63
N LEU A 366 -0.33 23.95 11.66
CA LEU A 366 -0.15 22.69 10.94
C LEU A 366 -0.38 21.53 11.91
N PRO A 367 -1.33 20.62 11.65
CA PRO A 367 -1.50 19.46 12.50
C PRO A 367 -0.30 18.50 12.38
N THR A 368 0.03 17.80 13.46
CA THR A 368 1.14 16.83 13.50
C THR A 368 1.04 15.88 12.31
N THR A 369 2.10 15.80 11.49
CA THR A 369 2.08 15.04 10.24
C THR A 369 3.35 14.22 10.06
N PHE A 370 3.18 12.92 9.82
CA PHE A 370 4.27 11.98 9.52
C PHE A 370 4.10 11.40 8.10
N ASN A 371 5.21 11.14 7.41
CA ASN A 371 5.24 10.35 6.19
C ASN A 371 5.45 8.86 6.58
N LEU A 372 4.42 8.03 6.43
CA LEU A 372 4.44 6.62 6.84
C LEU A 372 5.40 5.73 6.02
N THR A 373 5.98 6.23 4.93
CA THR A 373 7.01 5.49 4.19
C THR A 373 8.38 5.61 4.87
N TYR A 374 8.69 6.78 5.45
CA TYR A 374 10.02 7.06 6.03
C TYR A 374 10.01 7.22 7.55
N GLU A 375 8.86 7.56 8.13
CA GLU A 375 8.71 7.93 9.54
C GLU A 375 7.76 6.98 10.29
N LEU A 376 7.43 5.81 9.74
CA LEU A 376 6.52 4.85 10.40
C LEU A 376 6.95 4.50 11.83
N PRO A 377 8.23 4.15 12.12
CA PRO A 377 8.62 3.86 13.50
C PRO A 377 8.45 5.07 14.43
N LYS A 378 8.77 6.28 13.94
CA LYS A 378 8.59 7.53 14.70
C LYS A 378 7.12 7.80 14.99
N PHE A 379 6.25 7.57 14.01
CA PHE A 379 4.81 7.69 14.15
C PHE A 379 4.25 6.73 15.21
N ILE A 380 4.65 5.46 15.19
CA ILE A 380 4.17 4.47 16.17
C ILE A 380 4.62 4.86 17.59
N SER A 381 5.89 5.24 17.77
CA SER A 381 6.39 5.74 19.04
C SER A 381 5.60 6.96 19.53
N TYR A 382 5.32 7.92 18.63
CA TYR A 382 4.51 9.09 18.94
C TYR A 382 3.09 8.70 19.37
N TYR A 383 2.46 7.80 18.62
CA TYR A 383 1.11 7.30 18.85
C TYR A 383 1.00 6.64 20.23
N GLN A 384 1.92 5.72 20.57
CA GLN A 384 1.94 5.02 21.85
C GLN A 384 2.23 5.98 23.02
N ASN A 385 3.11 6.97 22.84
CA ASN A 385 3.31 8.03 23.82
C ASN A 385 2.04 8.88 24.06
N ARG A 386 1.21 9.09 23.03
CA ARG A 386 -0.11 9.74 23.18
C ARG A 386 -1.10 8.86 23.94
N GLU A 387 -1.14 7.55 23.66
CA GLU A 387 -1.99 6.60 24.39
C GLU A 387 -1.63 6.55 25.88
N LYS A 388 -0.33 6.46 26.21
CA LYS A 388 0.16 6.50 27.60
C LYS A 388 -0.26 7.77 28.36
N LYS A 389 -0.52 8.87 27.63
CA LYS A 389 -1.00 10.15 28.17
C LYS A 389 -2.52 10.34 28.08
N ASN A 390 -3.27 9.33 27.64
CA ASN A 390 -4.71 9.39 27.39
C ASN A 390 -5.10 10.57 26.47
N LEU A 391 -4.28 10.84 25.46
CA LEU A 391 -4.56 11.86 24.45
C LEU A 391 -5.37 11.27 23.29
N ASP A 392 -6.13 12.12 22.61
CA ASP A 392 -6.85 11.73 21.39
C ASP A 392 -5.89 11.20 20.32
N ASN A 393 -6.26 10.10 19.67
CA ASN A 393 -5.47 9.42 18.67
C ASN A 393 -6.25 9.17 17.38
N HIS A 394 -7.17 10.08 17.03
CA HIS A 394 -7.77 10.07 15.71
C HIS A 394 -6.80 10.62 14.68
N TRP A 395 -6.54 9.83 13.64
CA TRP A 395 -5.63 10.17 12.56
C TRP A 395 -6.33 10.11 11.22
N ILE A 396 -5.95 11.03 10.33
CA ILE A 396 -6.35 10.99 8.92
C ILE A 396 -5.17 10.53 8.07
N VAL A 397 -5.30 9.35 7.46
CA VAL A 397 -4.30 8.75 6.56
C VAL A 397 -4.66 9.13 5.13
N LYS A 398 -3.70 9.68 4.38
CA LYS A 398 -3.91 10.18 3.02
C LYS A 398 -2.76 9.81 2.09
N PRO A 399 -3.03 9.52 0.81
CA PRO A 399 -2.00 9.53 -0.23
C PRO A 399 -1.41 10.93 -0.42
N PHE A 400 -0.10 11.01 -0.62
CA PHE A 400 0.59 12.29 -0.78
C PHE A 400 0.15 13.07 -2.03
N ASN A 401 -0.09 12.36 -3.14
CA ASN A 401 -0.28 12.94 -4.48
C ASN A 401 -1.70 12.80 -5.06
N LEU A 402 -2.63 12.10 -4.40
CA LEU A 402 -4.02 12.04 -4.84
C LEU A 402 -4.83 13.24 -4.31
N ALA A 403 -5.96 13.50 -4.99
CA ALA A 403 -6.90 14.57 -4.71
C ALA A 403 -8.33 14.02 -4.59
N ARG A 404 -9.30 14.89 -4.29
CA ARG A 404 -10.74 14.54 -4.16
C ARG A 404 -11.05 13.52 -3.06
N SER A 405 -10.24 13.47 -2.00
CA SER A 405 -10.40 12.55 -0.86
C SER A 405 -10.34 11.06 -1.21
N ILE A 406 -9.87 10.72 -2.42
CA ILE A 406 -9.66 9.33 -2.84
C ILE A 406 -8.68 8.69 -1.86
N ASP A 407 -9.03 7.50 -1.38
CA ASP A 407 -8.21 6.69 -0.47
C ASP A 407 -7.79 7.42 0.82
N THR A 408 -8.68 8.23 1.38
CA THR A 408 -8.50 8.94 2.65
C THR A 408 -9.27 8.24 3.77
N HIS A 409 -8.56 7.87 4.84
CA HIS A 409 -9.12 7.10 5.95
C HIS A 409 -8.97 7.86 7.26
N VAL A 410 -10.04 7.94 8.06
CA VAL A 410 -9.98 8.47 9.43
C VAL A 410 -10.14 7.30 10.38
N THR A 411 -9.17 7.09 11.27
CA THR A 411 -9.18 5.98 12.21
C THR A 411 -8.35 6.29 13.45
N GLN A 412 -8.71 5.64 14.55
CA GLN A 412 -7.91 5.58 15.77
C GLN A 412 -7.24 4.20 15.95
N ASN A 413 -7.42 3.27 15.02
CA ASN A 413 -6.86 1.93 15.11
C ASN A 413 -5.42 1.94 14.57
N LEU A 414 -4.44 1.74 15.46
CA LEU A 414 -3.01 1.73 15.09
C LEU A 414 -2.69 0.67 14.03
N ASN A 415 -3.25 -0.53 14.17
CA ASN A 415 -3.03 -1.62 13.22
C ASN A 415 -3.55 -1.25 11.82
N ALA A 416 -4.69 -0.58 11.75
CA ALA A 416 -5.22 -0.04 10.50
C ALA A 416 -4.23 0.93 9.85
N ILE A 417 -3.69 1.88 10.61
CA ILE A 417 -2.76 2.89 10.09
C ILE A 417 -1.47 2.24 9.57
N ILE A 418 -0.91 1.29 10.32
CA ILE A 418 0.29 0.55 9.93
C ILE A 418 0.04 -0.21 8.62
N ARG A 419 -1.07 -0.95 8.53
CA ARG A 419 -1.37 -1.72 7.32
C ARG A 419 -1.71 -0.84 6.12
N LEU A 420 -2.38 0.30 6.31
CA LEU A 420 -2.65 1.26 5.23
C LEU A 420 -1.38 1.76 4.54
N ALA A 421 -0.24 1.80 5.27
CA ALA A 421 1.07 2.11 4.69
C ALA A 421 1.58 1.03 3.71
N ASP A 422 1.04 -0.20 3.74
CA ASP A 422 1.41 -1.30 2.85
C ASP A 422 0.70 -1.26 1.48
N SER A 423 -0.29 -0.37 1.28
CA SER A 423 -1.14 -0.35 0.08
C SER A 423 -0.44 -0.05 -1.26
N GLY A 424 0.90 0.07 -1.27
CA GLY A 424 1.74 0.04 -2.47
C GLY A 424 1.55 1.22 -3.44
N PRO A 425 2.45 1.40 -4.42
CA PRO A 425 2.38 2.48 -5.43
C PRO A 425 1.07 2.46 -6.23
N LYS A 426 0.33 3.56 -6.17
CA LYS A 426 -0.99 3.74 -6.83
C LYS A 426 -0.84 4.26 -8.27
N VAL A 427 0.39 4.50 -8.73
CA VAL A 427 0.72 4.91 -10.11
C VAL A 427 2.05 4.27 -10.54
N LYS A 428 2.10 3.76 -11.77
CA LYS A 428 3.21 3.00 -12.42
C LYS A 428 4.62 3.63 -12.33
N TYR A 429 4.75 4.88 -11.87
CA TYR A 429 6.03 5.62 -11.84
C TYR A 429 6.28 6.39 -10.53
N LEU A 430 5.41 6.23 -9.53
CA LEU A 430 5.54 6.91 -8.24
C LEU A 430 5.33 5.91 -7.11
N GLU A 431 6.32 5.80 -6.21
CA GLU A 431 6.13 5.13 -4.92
C GLU A 431 4.95 5.78 -4.19
N SER A 432 3.97 4.99 -3.73
CA SER A 432 2.87 5.53 -2.94
C SER A 432 3.41 5.84 -1.57
N GLN A 433 3.41 7.13 -1.25
CA GLN A 433 3.70 7.60 0.09
C GLN A 433 2.38 7.97 0.76
N MET A 434 2.12 7.38 1.92
CA MET A 434 1.00 7.78 2.77
C MET A 434 1.52 8.78 3.79
N ILE A 435 0.79 9.86 3.97
CA ILE A 435 0.96 10.74 5.11
C ILE A 435 -0.15 10.47 6.11
N VAL A 436 0.15 10.67 7.38
CA VAL A 436 -0.83 10.62 8.45
C VAL A 436 -0.79 11.93 9.20
N THR A 437 -1.96 12.52 9.41
CA THR A 437 -2.11 13.82 10.05
C THR A 437 -3.04 13.69 11.24
N LEU A 438 -2.70 14.32 12.37
CA LEU A 438 -3.55 14.28 13.55
C LEU A 438 -4.87 14.99 13.23
N HIS A 439 -5.99 14.27 13.39
CA HIS A 439 -7.29 14.88 13.23
C HIS A 439 -7.55 15.73 14.47
N HIS A 440 -7.50 17.05 14.32
CA HIS A 440 -7.97 17.93 15.38
C HIS A 440 -9.45 18.20 15.14
N PRO A 441 -10.39 17.60 15.89
CA PRO A 441 -11.77 18.08 15.88
C PRO A 441 -11.70 19.52 16.37
N ARG A 442 -11.81 20.49 15.46
CA ARG A 442 -11.77 21.90 15.85
C ARG A 442 -13.14 22.30 16.39
N VAL A 443 -13.11 22.62 17.68
CA VAL A 443 -13.80 23.73 18.35
C VAL A 443 -15.30 23.50 18.62
N THR A 444 -15.56 23.13 19.87
CA THR A 444 -16.79 23.43 20.61
C THR A 444 -17.34 24.80 20.23
N SER A 445 -18.58 24.81 19.73
CA SER A 445 -19.54 25.92 19.70
C SER A 445 -18.99 27.28 20.10
N VAL A 446 -18.90 28.18 19.12
CA VAL A 446 -18.96 29.62 19.40
C VAL A 446 -20.38 29.89 19.92
N GLY A 447 -20.48 30.13 21.23
CA GLY A 447 -21.62 30.77 21.88
C GLY A 447 -21.23 32.18 22.29
#